data_AF-A0A1I1HSN5-F1
#
_entry.id   AF-A0A1I1HSN5-F1
#
_cell.length_a   1.000
_cell.length_b   1.000
_cell.length_c   1.000
_cell.angle_alpha   90.00
_cell.angle_beta   90.00
_cell.angle_gamma   90.00
#
_symmetry.space_group_name_H-M   'P 1'
#
loop_
_entity.id
_entity.type
_entity.pdbx_description
1 polymer ?
#
loop_
_entity_poly.entity_id
_entity_poly.type
_entity_poly.pdbx_seq_one_letter_code
_entity_poly.pdbx_strand_id
1 'polypeptide(L)'
;MAVARSFRALELYDVLTNLVPGAVVLLIPSIIFPVENFISSSTGTLGAGAFLVSALVFGHIVQVIASWLDGTPKLFGKVIRATRGEDVGDLPIDITYVEESVWPLMERQFALPENFDDYGEMFRLLLSYIETTPATRALRFQALHSFHRSMWAVGHIAVLITTIGILLKRTGLVTVRSWPVLSLALIGSLIGIWVFGQRKEKMNKRFIQYAIADFYIHQTEKRDNSHWRSGS
;
A
#
# COMPACT_ATOMS: atom_id res chain seq x y z
N MET A 1 3.25 20.41 -24.17
CA MET A 1 1.82 20.09 -23.91
C MET A 1 1.48 18.59 -24.00
N ALA A 2 2.15 17.77 -24.83
CA ALA A 2 1.90 16.32 -24.88
C ALA A 2 2.33 15.58 -23.59
N VAL A 3 3.46 15.97 -23.01
CA VAL A 3 4.01 15.40 -21.76
C VAL A 3 3.05 15.58 -20.58
N ALA A 4 2.44 16.76 -20.42
CA ALA A 4 1.45 17.02 -19.38
C ALA A 4 0.16 16.22 -19.53
N ARG A 5 -0.16 15.74 -20.74
CA ARG A 5 -1.34 14.90 -21.02
C ARG A 5 -1.05 13.43 -20.70
N SER A 6 0.18 12.95 -20.97
CA SER A 6 0.64 11.62 -20.56
C SER A 6 0.81 11.49 -19.03
N PHE A 7 1.26 12.55 -18.35
CA PHE A 7 1.32 12.58 -16.87
C PHE A 7 -0.05 12.69 -16.20
N ARG A 8 -1.10 13.10 -16.92
CA ARG A 8 -2.48 13.09 -16.40
C ARG A 8 -3.07 11.68 -16.33
N ALA A 9 -2.47 10.72 -17.04
CA ALA A 9 -2.82 9.30 -16.99
C ALA A 9 -2.02 8.51 -15.95
N LEU A 10 -0.94 9.09 -15.41
CA LEU A 10 -0.33 8.61 -14.16
C LEU A 10 -1.15 9.20 -13.02
N GLU A 11 -2.06 8.42 -12.47
CA GLU A 11 -2.72 8.83 -11.25
C GLU A 11 -1.64 9.09 -10.19
N LEU A 12 -1.82 10.13 -9.36
CA LEU A 12 -0.89 10.47 -8.28
C LEU A 12 -0.53 9.24 -7.41
N TYR A 13 -1.46 8.29 -7.33
CA TYR A 13 -1.30 7.04 -6.63
C TYR A 13 -0.34 6.07 -7.32
N ASP A 14 -0.28 6.00 -8.64
CA ASP A 14 0.70 5.17 -9.36
C ASP A 14 2.11 5.71 -9.14
N VAL A 15 2.27 7.03 -9.15
CA VAL A 15 3.56 7.68 -8.85
C VAL A 15 4.00 7.32 -7.43
N LEU A 16 3.12 7.46 -6.44
CA LEU A 16 3.47 7.18 -5.06
C LEU A 16 3.70 5.69 -4.79
N THR A 17 2.85 4.81 -5.32
CA THR A 17 2.85 3.40 -4.94
C THR A 17 3.76 2.52 -5.79
N ASN A 18 4.13 2.97 -6.99
CA ASN A 18 5.02 2.25 -7.91
C ASN A 18 6.32 3.03 -8.17
N LEU A 19 6.23 4.25 -8.72
CA LEU A 19 7.42 4.97 -9.19
C LEU A 19 8.41 5.25 -8.06
N VAL A 20 7.94 5.79 -6.94
CA VAL A 20 8.80 6.15 -5.80
C VAL A 20 9.50 4.91 -5.21
N PRO A 21 8.80 3.83 -4.80
CA PRO A 21 9.46 2.63 -4.28
C PRO A 21 10.44 2.01 -5.26
N GLY A 22 10.09 1.92 -6.54
CA GLY A 22 10.98 1.34 -7.55
C GLY A 22 12.22 2.20 -7.83
N ALA A 23 12.08 3.54 -7.82
CA ALA A 23 13.22 4.44 -7.91
C ALA A 23 14.17 4.26 -6.72
N VAL A 24 13.63 4.13 -5.49
CA VAL A 24 14.45 3.86 -4.30
C VAL A 24 15.19 2.54 -4.44
N VAL A 25 14.53 1.47 -4.92
CA VAL A 25 15.18 0.17 -5.16
C VAL A 25 16.34 0.27 -6.15
N LEU A 26 16.16 1.00 -7.25
CA LEU A 26 17.22 1.20 -8.23
C LEU A 26 18.39 2.03 -7.70
N LEU A 27 18.16 2.91 -6.73
CA LEU A 27 19.20 3.74 -6.14
C LEU A 27 19.99 3.03 -5.03
N ILE A 28 19.43 2.02 -4.36
CA ILE A 28 20.12 1.25 -3.31
C ILE A 28 21.48 0.70 -3.78
N PRO A 29 21.60 0.04 -4.95
CA PRO A 29 22.89 -0.40 -5.47
C PRO A 29 23.92 0.72 -5.59
N SER A 30 23.51 1.95 -5.90
CA SER A 30 24.42 3.10 -6.05
C SER A 30 25.05 3.56 -4.73
N ILE A 31 24.37 3.25 -3.62
CA ILE A 31 24.90 3.49 -2.26
C ILE A 31 25.96 2.43 -1.92
N ILE A 32 25.82 1.21 -2.43
CA ILE A 32 26.66 0.06 -2.06
C ILE A 32 27.86 -0.08 -3.01
N PHE A 33 27.64 0.11 -4.31
CA PHE A 33 28.63 0.00 -5.37
C PHE A 33 29.00 1.39 -5.90
N PRO A 34 30.28 1.63 -6.26
CA PRO A 34 30.72 2.88 -6.88
C PRO A 34 30.30 2.91 -8.36
N VAL A 35 29.00 3.02 -8.62
CA VAL A 35 28.39 3.01 -9.97
C VAL A 35 28.84 4.18 -10.84
N GLU A 36 29.29 5.28 -10.24
CA GLU A 36 29.87 6.43 -10.93
C GLU A 36 31.07 6.06 -11.81
N ASN A 37 31.76 4.97 -11.49
CA ASN A 37 32.89 4.48 -12.27
C ASN A 37 32.44 3.74 -13.55
N PHE A 38 31.16 3.35 -13.63
CA PHE A 38 30.60 2.55 -14.73
C PHE A 38 29.67 3.36 -15.65
N ILE A 39 29.18 4.51 -15.19
CA ILE A 39 28.25 5.37 -15.93
C ILE A 39 29.01 6.57 -16.49
N SER A 40 29.77 6.36 -17.56
CA SER A 40 30.59 7.40 -18.21
C SER A 40 29.91 8.06 -19.43
N SER A 41 28.75 7.58 -19.88
CA SER A 41 28.04 8.20 -21.00
C SER A 41 26.56 7.85 -21.02
N SER A 42 25.70 8.77 -20.61
CA SER A 42 24.30 8.74 -21.02
C SER A 42 23.86 10.14 -21.37
N THR A 43 23.36 10.32 -22.59
CA THR A 43 22.61 11.51 -23.01
C THR A 43 21.47 11.73 -22.01
N GLY A 44 21.51 12.87 -21.31
CA GLY A 44 20.77 13.09 -20.06
C GLY A 44 19.26 12.84 -20.14
N THR A 45 18.66 12.98 -21.33
CA THR A 45 17.22 12.78 -21.53
C THR A 45 16.83 11.30 -21.72
N LEU A 46 17.59 10.52 -22.49
CA LEU A 46 17.29 9.11 -22.72
C LEU A 46 17.53 8.27 -21.46
N GLY A 47 18.60 8.59 -20.71
CA GLY A 47 18.89 7.94 -19.43
C GLY A 47 17.82 8.19 -18.37
N ALA A 48 17.33 9.43 -18.26
CA ALA A 48 16.24 9.76 -17.35
C ALA A 48 14.94 9.02 -17.71
N GLY A 49 14.60 8.94 -19.01
CA GLY A 49 13.44 8.17 -19.47
C GLY A 49 13.55 6.69 -19.14
N ALA A 50 14.69 6.06 -19.43
CA ALA A 50 14.94 4.65 -19.12
C ALA A 50 14.90 4.38 -17.60
N PHE A 51 15.43 5.29 -16.79
CA PHE A 51 15.35 5.20 -15.34
C PHE A 51 13.91 5.24 -14.83
N LEU A 52 13.08 6.18 -15.32
CA LEU A 52 11.68 6.28 -14.89
C LEU A 52 10.86 5.05 -15.26
N VAL A 53 11.04 4.52 -16.48
CA VAL A 53 10.37 3.29 -16.91
C VAL A 53 10.82 2.11 -16.05
N SER A 54 12.13 1.98 -15.82
CA SER A 54 12.67 0.94 -14.93
C SER A 54 12.11 1.08 -13.52
N ALA A 55 12.04 2.30 -12.98
CA ALA A 55 11.49 2.57 -11.66
C ALA A 55 10.02 2.14 -11.57
N LEU A 56 9.19 2.37 -12.58
CA LEU A 56 7.81 1.87 -12.59
C LEU A 56 7.75 0.34 -12.56
N VAL A 57 8.55 -0.33 -13.40
CA VAL A 57 8.59 -1.80 -13.46
C VAL A 57 9.05 -2.40 -12.12
N PHE A 58 10.14 -1.89 -11.55
CA PHE A 58 10.62 -2.32 -10.24
C PHE A 58 9.63 -1.97 -9.13
N GLY A 59 8.88 -0.88 -9.26
CA GLY A 59 7.78 -0.54 -8.37
C GLY A 59 6.71 -1.63 -8.28
N HIS A 60 6.27 -2.15 -9.41
CA HIS A 60 5.32 -3.27 -9.44
C HIS A 60 5.91 -4.56 -8.84
N ILE A 61 7.18 -4.86 -9.11
CA ILE A 61 7.87 -6.00 -8.48
C ILE A 61 7.88 -5.84 -6.96
N VAL A 62 8.19 -4.63 -6.46
CA VAL A 62 8.15 -4.32 -5.02
C VAL A 62 6.75 -4.55 -4.46
N GLN A 63 5.68 -4.12 -5.16
CA GLN A 63 4.32 -4.35 -4.70
C GLN A 63 3.99 -5.85 -4.57
N VAL A 64 4.43 -6.68 -5.51
CA VAL A 64 4.25 -8.14 -5.45
C VAL A 64 4.98 -8.72 -4.23
N ILE A 65 6.25 -8.34 -4.03
CA ILE A 65 7.02 -8.77 -2.86
C ILE A 65 6.33 -8.31 -1.57
N ALA A 66 5.86 -7.07 -1.54
CA ALA A 66 5.20 -6.52 -0.37
C ALA A 66 3.89 -7.26 -0.05
N SER A 67 3.12 -7.66 -1.06
CA SER A 67 1.93 -8.49 -0.87
C SER A 67 2.28 -9.88 -0.33
N TRP A 68 3.38 -10.48 -0.78
CA TRP A 68 3.82 -11.78 -0.29
C TRP A 68 4.30 -11.72 1.18
N LEU A 69 5.07 -10.68 1.52
CA LEU A 69 5.58 -10.47 2.88
C LEU A 69 4.46 -10.12 3.87
N ASP A 70 3.43 -9.40 3.44
CA ASP A 70 2.33 -8.95 4.29
C ASP A 70 1.23 -10.01 4.48
N GLY A 71 1.13 -10.94 3.53
CA GLY A 71 0.15 -12.03 3.56
C GLY A 71 -1.29 -11.56 3.32
N THR A 72 -2.25 -12.42 3.70
CA THR A 72 -3.68 -12.17 3.48
C THR A 72 -4.23 -11.13 4.46
N PRO A 73 -4.91 -10.07 4.01
CA PRO A 73 -5.57 -9.11 4.90
C PRO A 73 -6.67 -9.78 5.72
N LYS A 74 -6.59 -9.71 7.06
CA LYS A 74 -7.58 -10.31 7.97
C LYS A 74 -8.39 -9.30 8.78
N LEU A 75 -7.97 -8.03 8.80
CA LEU A 75 -8.51 -7.04 9.72
C LEU A 75 -9.98 -6.72 9.46
N PHE A 76 -10.38 -6.56 8.19
CA PHE A 76 -11.79 -6.32 7.86
C PHE A 76 -12.69 -7.47 8.33
N GLY A 77 -12.31 -8.72 8.02
CA GLY A 77 -13.06 -9.88 8.48
C GLY A 77 -13.14 -9.97 10.01
N LYS A 78 -12.08 -9.61 10.74
CA LYS A 78 -12.14 -9.52 12.20
C LYS A 78 -13.15 -8.48 12.70
N VAL A 79 -13.19 -7.29 12.07
CA VAL A 79 -14.16 -6.24 12.44
C VAL A 79 -15.59 -6.75 12.24
N ILE A 80 -15.88 -7.40 11.11
CA ILE A 80 -17.24 -7.89 10.85
C ILE A 80 -17.62 -9.03 11.80
N ARG A 81 -16.70 -9.98 12.04
CA ARG A 81 -16.96 -11.07 12.98
C ARG A 81 -17.25 -10.54 14.39
N ALA A 82 -16.51 -9.51 14.82
CA ALA A 82 -16.78 -8.82 16.08
C ALA A 82 -18.17 -8.16 16.11
N THR A 83 -18.60 -7.51 15.02
CA THR A 83 -19.94 -6.89 14.95
C THR A 83 -21.07 -7.92 14.92
N ARG A 84 -20.78 -9.16 14.49
CA ARG A 84 -21.67 -10.32 14.59
C ARG A 84 -21.67 -10.98 15.98
N GLY A 85 -20.92 -10.45 16.95
CA GLY A 85 -20.82 -10.99 18.31
C GLY A 85 -19.91 -12.21 18.44
N GLU A 86 -19.08 -12.51 17.44
CA GLU A 86 -18.08 -13.57 17.55
C GLU A 86 -16.87 -13.10 18.39
N ASP A 87 -16.33 -13.99 19.24
CA ASP A 87 -15.07 -13.72 19.93
C ASP A 87 -13.90 -13.80 18.94
N VAL A 88 -13.30 -12.66 18.65
CA VAL A 88 -12.18 -12.50 17.71
C VAL A 88 -10.85 -12.19 18.42
N GLY A 89 -10.82 -12.25 19.75
CA GLY A 89 -9.69 -11.83 20.57
C GLY A 89 -9.43 -10.32 20.48
N ASP A 90 -8.14 -9.94 20.47
CA ASP A 90 -7.74 -8.53 20.43
C ASP A 90 -8.07 -7.89 19.06
N LEU A 91 -9.00 -6.94 19.08
CA LEU A 91 -9.42 -6.18 17.92
C LEU A 91 -8.75 -4.79 17.95
N PRO A 92 -7.93 -4.45 16.95
CA PRO A 92 -7.15 -3.22 16.97
C PRO A 92 -7.95 -1.96 16.55
N ILE A 93 -9.27 -2.08 16.41
CA ILE A 93 -10.24 -1.04 16.03
C ILE A 93 -11.40 -1.14 17.03
N ASP A 94 -11.81 -0.02 17.61
CA ASP A 94 -12.97 0.02 18.50
C ASP A 94 -14.26 -0.12 17.70
N ILE A 95 -15.16 -0.99 18.16
CA ILE A 95 -16.49 -1.16 17.57
C ILE A 95 -17.39 -0.05 18.11
N THR A 96 -17.84 0.83 17.21
CA THR A 96 -18.86 1.84 17.53
C THR A 96 -20.18 1.50 16.84
N TYR A 97 -21.19 2.34 17.06
CA TYR A 97 -22.49 2.22 16.39
C TYR A 97 -22.37 2.15 14.84
N VAL A 98 -21.37 2.82 14.25
CA VAL A 98 -21.15 2.80 12.80
C VAL A 98 -20.70 1.42 12.33
N GLU A 99 -19.72 0.82 13.01
CA GLU A 99 -19.24 -0.53 12.71
C GLU A 99 -20.33 -1.58 12.97
N GLU A 100 -21.09 -1.48 14.06
CA GLU A 100 -22.21 -2.39 14.33
C GLU A 100 -23.27 -2.37 13.22
N SER A 101 -23.53 -1.19 12.67
CA SER A 101 -24.50 -1.01 11.59
C SER A 101 -24.02 -1.52 10.24
N VAL A 102 -22.73 -1.84 10.08
CA VAL A 102 -22.16 -2.15 8.75
C VAL A 102 -22.71 -3.46 8.19
N TRP A 103 -22.81 -4.51 9.02
CA TRP A 103 -23.26 -5.82 8.58
C TRP A 103 -24.66 -5.80 7.96
N PRO A 104 -25.72 -5.32 8.66
CA PRO A 104 -27.07 -5.30 8.08
C PRO A 104 -27.18 -4.38 6.87
N LEU A 105 -26.36 -3.33 6.78
CA LEU A 105 -26.32 -2.46 5.59
C LEU A 105 -25.67 -3.16 4.39
N MET A 106 -24.59 -3.90 4.60
CA MET A 106 -23.92 -4.67 3.54
C MET A 106 -24.77 -5.84 3.06
N GLU A 107 -25.40 -6.56 3.99
CA GLU A 107 -26.31 -7.67 3.68
C GLU A 107 -27.44 -7.22 2.75
N ARG A 108 -28.07 -6.08 3.06
CA ARG A 108 -29.12 -5.47 2.22
C ARG A 108 -28.59 -4.94 0.89
N GLN A 109 -27.46 -4.23 0.91
CA GLN A 109 -26.92 -3.58 -0.29
C GLN A 109 -26.45 -4.58 -1.34
N PHE A 110 -25.82 -5.67 -0.90
CA PHE A 110 -25.20 -6.66 -1.77
C PHE A 110 -26.04 -7.94 -1.91
N ALA A 111 -27.21 -8.01 -1.26
CA ALA A 111 -28.07 -9.18 -1.24
C ALA A 111 -27.30 -10.46 -0.84
N LEU A 112 -26.53 -10.36 0.25
CA LEU A 112 -25.69 -11.48 0.71
C LEU A 112 -26.59 -12.65 1.17
N PRO A 113 -26.19 -13.91 0.93
CA PRO A 113 -26.91 -15.06 1.44
C PRO A 113 -26.82 -15.15 2.97
N GLU A 114 -27.83 -15.75 3.61
CA GLU A 114 -27.93 -15.84 5.09
C GLU A 114 -26.72 -16.51 5.75
N ASN A 115 -26.03 -17.39 5.04
CA ASN A 115 -24.86 -18.14 5.50
C ASN A 115 -23.52 -17.60 4.96
N PHE A 116 -23.46 -16.34 4.55
CA PHE A 116 -22.24 -15.74 4.00
C PHE A 116 -21.10 -15.67 5.04
N ASP A 117 -19.93 -16.22 4.69
CA ASP A 117 -18.72 -16.28 5.54
C ASP A 117 -17.43 -15.79 4.86
N ASP A 118 -17.44 -15.50 3.54
CA ASP A 118 -16.29 -14.97 2.82
C ASP A 118 -16.15 -13.45 3.00
N TYR A 119 -15.63 -13.07 4.17
CA TYR A 119 -15.35 -11.67 4.47
C TYR A 119 -14.32 -11.02 3.53
N GLY A 120 -13.51 -11.80 2.81
CA GLY A 120 -12.61 -11.30 1.78
C GLY A 120 -13.38 -10.82 0.56
N GLU A 121 -14.34 -11.60 0.10
CA GLU A 121 -15.23 -11.22 -1.01
C GLU A 121 -16.10 -10.01 -0.63
N MET A 122 -16.65 -10.00 0.58
CA MET A 122 -17.42 -8.84 1.04
C MET A 122 -16.56 -7.57 1.13
N PHE A 123 -15.28 -7.68 1.47
CA PHE A 123 -14.37 -6.55 1.41
C PHE A 123 -14.16 -6.04 -0.02
N ARG A 124 -14.09 -6.94 -1.01
CA ARG A 124 -13.99 -6.57 -2.43
C ARG A 124 -15.25 -5.85 -2.92
N LEU A 125 -16.43 -6.31 -2.50
CA LEU A 125 -17.70 -5.65 -2.80
C LEU A 125 -17.76 -4.24 -2.21
N LEU A 126 -17.34 -4.09 -0.94
CA LEU A 126 -17.22 -2.79 -0.29
C LEU A 126 -16.27 -1.86 -1.06
N LEU A 127 -15.10 -2.37 -1.44
CA LEU A 127 -14.10 -1.60 -2.16
C LEU A 127 -14.63 -1.16 -3.53
N SER A 128 -15.22 -2.08 -4.29
CA SER A 128 -15.85 -1.78 -5.58
C SER A 128 -16.94 -0.71 -5.44
N TYR A 129 -17.76 -0.79 -4.39
CA TYR A 129 -18.76 0.23 -4.10
C TYR A 129 -18.13 1.60 -3.85
N ILE A 130 -17.12 1.66 -2.97
CA ILE A 130 -16.40 2.89 -2.61
C ILE A 130 -15.69 3.53 -3.80
N GLU A 131 -15.17 2.73 -4.73
CA GLU A 131 -14.54 3.20 -5.97
C GLU A 131 -15.54 3.86 -6.93
N THR A 132 -16.79 3.37 -6.96
CA THR A 132 -17.86 3.97 -7.79
C THR A 132 -18.49 5.22 -7.19
N THR A 133 -18.12 5.60 -5.96
CA THR A 133 -18.73 6.74 -5.26
C THR A 133 -17.77 7.94 -5.17
N PRO A 134 -18.20 9.18 -5.47
CA PRO A 134 -17.28 10.30 -5.58
C PRO A 134 -16.55 10.63 -4.27
N ALA A 135 -15.22 10.70 -4.35
CA ALA A 135 -14.31 11.28 -3.37
C ALA A 135 -14.33 10.66 -1.95
N THR A 136 -14.14 9.35 -1.86
CA THR A 136 -14.03 8.64 -0.58
C THR A 136 -12.66 8.84 0.06
N ARG A 137 -12.66 9.15 1.36
CA ARG A 137 -11.44 9.32 2.16
C ARG A 137 -10.70 7.99 2.28
N ALA A 138 -11.43 6.88 2.21
CA ALA A 138 -10.92 5.52 2.17
C ALA A 138 -9.85 5.30 1.08
N LEU A 139 -10.09 5.73 -0.17
CA LEU A 139 -9.15 5.51 -1.29
C LEU A 139 -7.80 6.21 -1.06
N ARG A 140 -7.80 7.39 -0.43
CA ARG A 140 -6.56 8.08 -0.06
C ARG A 140 -5.76 7.28 0.97
N PHE A 141 -6.44 6.70 1.96
CA PHE A 141 -5.79 5.85 2.96
C PHE A 141 -5.34 4.50 2.39
N GLN A 142 -6.05 3.94 1.40
CA GLN A 142 -5.63 2.75 0.67
C GLN A 142 -4.33 3.01 -0.09
N ALA A 143 -4.24 4.11 -0.84
CA ALA A 143 -3.03 4.47 -1.55
C ALA A 143 -1.87 4.72 -0.57
N LEU A 144 -2.13 5.42 0.53
CA LEU A 144 -1.13 5.67 1.56
C LEU A 144 -0.67 4.37 2.24
N HIS A 145 -1.59 3.45 2.53
CA HIS A 145 -1.27 2.12 3.04
C HIS A 145 -0.39 1.35 2.05
N SER A 146 -0.76 1.31 0.77
CA SER A 146 0.00 0.65 -0.29
C SER A 146 1.42 1.21 -0.41
N PHE A 147 1.57 2.54 -0.38
CA PHE A 147 2.87 3.19 -0.39
C PHE A 147 3.76 2.75 0.80
N HIS A 148 3.25 2.83 2.03
CA HIS A 148 4.03 2.44 3.20
C HIS A 148 4.36 0.95 3.21
N ARG A 149 3.44 0.10 2.71
CA ARG A 149 3.68 -1.33 2.52
C ARG A 149 4.79 -1.59 1.50
N SER A 150 4.80 -0.88 0.37
CA SER A 150 5.89 -0.97 -0.60
C SER A 150 7.22 -0.51 -0.01
N MET A 151 7.26 0.64 0.67
CA MET A 151 8.50 1.14 1.30
C MET A 151 9.02 0.22 2.41
N TRP A 152 8.14 -0.45 3.15
CA TRP A 152 8.50 -1.49 4.11
C TRP A 152 9.20 -2.67 3.41
N ALA A 153 8.66 -3.15 2.29
CA ALA A 153 9.30 -4.18 1.48
C ALA A 153 10.64 -3.72 0.86
N VAL A 154 10.73 -2.46 0.42
CA VAL A 154 12.00 -1.85 -0.02
C VAL A 154 13.04 -1.93 1.10
N GLY A 155 12.66 -1.71 2.35
CA GLY A 155 13.55 -1.89 3.50
C GLY A 155 14.13 -3.30 3.60
N HIS A 156 13.31 -4.35 3.41
CA HIS A 156 13.78 -5.73 3.37
C HIS A 156 14.71 -6.01 2.19
N ILE A 157 14.39 -5.48 1.01
CA ILE A 157 15.25 -5.58 -0.18
C ILE A 157 16.59 -4.86 0.08
N ALA A 158 16.57 -3.70 0.71
CA ALA A 158 17.76 -2.92 1.05
C ALA A 158 18.69 -3.69 2.00
N VAL A 159 18.13 -4.35 3.03
CA VAL A 159 18.89 -5.25 3.91
C VAL A 159 19.53 -6.36 3.10
N LEU A 160 18.77 -7.05 2.25
CA LEU A 160 19.29 -8.15 1.42
C LEU A 160 20.45 -7.70 0.51
N ILE A 161 20.28 -6.62 -0.25
CA ILE A 161 21.33 -6.11 -1.16
C ILE A 161 22.56 -5.66 -0.35
N THR A 162 22.36 -5.01 0.80
CA THR A 162 23.46 -4.59 1.67
C THR A 162 24.23 -5.78 2.24
N THR A 163 23.53 -6.83 2.67
CA THR A 163 24.16 -8.08 3.13
C THR A 163 24.95 -8.75 2.02
N ILE A 164 24.43 -8.81 0.79
CA ILE A 164 25.17 -9.30 -0.38
C ILE A 164 26.42 -8.44 -0.63
N GLY A 165 26.32 -7.11 -0.55
CA GLY A 165 27.46 -6.20 -0.69
C GLY A 165 28.55 -6.44 0.36
N ILE A 166 28.16 -6.69 1.63
CA ILE A 166 29.08 -7.05 2.72
C ILE A 166 29.81 -8.37 2.41
N LEU A 167 29.09 -9.38 1.93
CA LEU A 167 29.68 -10.68 1.56
C LEU A 167 30.67 -10.53 0.40
N LEU A 168 30.27 -9.83 -0.67
CA LEU A 168 31.14 -9.57 -1.82
C LEU A 168 32.41 -8.83 -1.41
N LYS A 169 32.28 -7.83 -0.53
CA LYS A 169 33.44 -7.09 0.01
C LYS A 169 34.40 -8.01 0.78
N ARG A 170 33.89 -8.96 1.58
CA ARG A 170 34.72 -9.93 2.30
C ARG A 170 35.48 -10.86 1.37
N THR A 171 34.86 -11.27 0.26
CA THR A 171 35.51 -12.15 -0.73
C THR A 171 36.50 -11.42 -1.64
N GLY A 172 36.47 -10.08 -1.68
CA GLY A 172 37.32 -9.28 -2.56
C GLY A 172 36.96 -9.36 -4.06
N LEU A 173 35.83 -10.00 -4.41
CA LEU A 173 35.42 -10.22 -5.81
C LEU A 173 34.98 -8.95 -6.53
N VAL A 174 34.44 -7.97 -5.79
CA VAL A 174 33.86 -6.73 -6.35
C VAL A 174 34.28 -5.53 -5.50
N THR A 175 34.54 -4.40 -6.15
CA THR A 175 34.77 -3.12 -5.47
C THR A 175 33.47 -2.63 -4.85
N VAL A 176 33.38 -2.69 -3.52
CA VAL A 176 32.23 -2.23 -2.73
C VAL A 176 32.67 -1.04 -1.87
N ARG A 177 31.75 -0.08 -1.61
CA ARG A 177 32.00 1.09 -0.76
C ARG A 177 32.48 0.70 0.65
N SER A 178 33.02 1.68 1.38
CA SER A 178 33.68 1.48 2.68
C SER A 178 32.77 0.81 3.72
N TRP A 179 33.38 0.12 4.70
CA TRP A 179 32.64 -0.53 5.79
C TRP A 179 31.66 0.41 6.53
N PRO A 180 32.02 1.67 6.85
CA PRO A 180 31.07 2.60 7.46
C PRO A 180 29.82 2.86 6.62
N VAL A 181 29.97 2.96 5.30
CA VAL A 181 28.82 3.19 4.39
C VAL A 181 27.88 1.99 4.40
N LEU A 182 28.42 0.78 4.37
CA LEU A 182 27.61 -0.45 4.43
C LEU A 182 26.89 -0.58 5.78
N SER A 183 27.56 -0.29 6.88
CA SER A 183 26.95 -0.30 8.22
C SER A 183 25.83 0.73 8.32
N LEU A 184 26.03 1.94 7.81
CA LEU A 184 25.02 2.99 7.80
C LEU A 184 23.81 2.60 6.92
N ALA A 185 24.06 2.03 5.74
CA ALA A 185 23.01 1.54 4.84
C ALA A 185 22.17 0.44 5.52
N LEU A 186 22.81 -0.50 6.21
CA LEU A 186 22.12 -1.57 6.94
C LEU A 186 21.27 -1.01 8.09
N ILE A 187 21.84 -0.12 8.92
CA ILE A 187 21.12 0.52 10.03
C ILE A 187 19.94 1.33 9.50
N GLY A 188 20.15 2.15 8.47
CA GLY A 188 19.09 2.93 7.84
C GLY A 188 17.96 2.05 7.29
N SER A 189 18.30 0.90 6.69
CA SER A 189 17.32 -0.06 6.19
C SER A 189 16.50 -0.69 7.32
N LEU A 190 17.13 -1.07 8.43
CA LEU A 190 16.44 -1.64 9.60
C LEU A 190 15.50 -0.62 10.25
N ILE A 191 15.94 0.64 10.39
CA ILE A 191 15.09 1.74 10.87
C ILE A 191 13.91 1.94 9.90
N GLY A 192 14.17 1.90 8.59
CA GLY A 192 13.13 1.98 7.55
C GLY A 192 12.08 0.88 7.71
N ILE A 193 12.51 -0.38 7.86
CA ILE A 193 11.60 -1.52 8.11
C ILE A 193 10.74 -1.25 9.35
N TRP A 194 11.34 -0.80 10.46
CA TRP A 194 10.58 -0.52 11.67
C TRP A 194 9.56 0.62 11.48
N VAL A 195 9.99 1.77 10.95
CA VAL A 195 9.11 2.95 10.75
C VAL A 195 7.98 2.65 9.77
N PHE A 196 8.31 2.09 8.60
CA PHE A 196 7.31 1.81 7.56
C PHE A 196 6.38 0.66 7.97
N GLY A 197 6.86 -0.31 8.73
CA GLY A 197 6.02 -1.38 9.30
C GLY A 197 4.95 -0.82 10.26
N GLN A 198 5.35 0.04 11.20
CA GLN A 198 4.41 0.71 12.12
C GLN A 198 3.40 1.59 11.37
N ARG A 199 3.86 2.32 10.36
CA ARG A 199 3.00 3.20 9.55
C ARG A 199 2.02 2.41 8.70
N LYS A 200 2.45 1.31 8.08
CA LYS A 200 1.60 0.39 7.32
C LYS A 200 0.41 -0.06 8.16
N GLU A 201 0.65 -0.60 9.35
CA GLU A 201 -0.42 -1.06 10.25
C GLU A 201 -1.39 0.07 10.62
N LYS A 202 -0.86 1.24 10.98
CA LYS A 202 -1.69 2.40 11.32
C LYS A 202 -2.59 2.84 10.15
N MET A 203 -2.08 2.80 8.93
CA MET A 203 -2.86 3.18 7.74
C MET A 203 -3.88 2.11 7.34
N ASN A 204 -3.56 0.83 7.52
CA ASN A 204 -4.51 -0.27 7.32
C ASN A 204 -5.74 -0.13 8.21
N LYS A 205 -5.55 0.16 9.49
CA LYS A 205 -6.65 0.43 10.44
C LYS A 205 -7.53 1.58 9.98
N ARG A 206 -6.91 2.72 9.64
CA ARG A 206 -7.62 3.92 9.17
C ARG A 206 -8.37 3.67 7.88
N PHE A 207 -7.77 2.94 6.95
CA PHE A 207 -8.42 2.57 5.70
C PHE A 207 -9.73 1.82 5.95
N ILE A 208 -9.72 0.81 6.81
CA ILE A 208 -10.93 0.03 7.14
C ILE A 208 -11.97 0.89 7.84
N GLN A 209 -11.58 1.67 8.85
CA GLN A 209 -12.50 2.58 9.55
C GLN A 209 -13.18 3.56 8.58
N TYR A 210 -12.40 4.18 7.70
CA TYR A 210 -12.95 5.11 6.72
C TYR A 210 -13.74 4.42 5.61
N ALA A 211 -13.39 3.20 5.22
CA ALA A 211 -14.18 2.45 4.26
C ALA A 211 -15.58 2.14 4.82
N ILE A 212 -15.65 1.71 6.09
CA ILE A 212 -16.91 1.46 6.79
C ILE A 212 -17.70 2.75 6.97
N ALA A 213 -17.05 3.83 7.43
CA ALA A 213 -17.72 5.12 7.64
C ALA A 213 -18.23 5.75 6.33
N ASP A 214 -17.43 5.75 5.27
CA ASP A 214 -17.81 6.28 3.96
C ASP A 214 -18.98 5.47 3.37
N PHE A 215 -19.02 4.15 3.60
CA PHE A 215 -20.15 3.30 3.22
C PHE A 215 -21.41 3.62 4.02
N TYR A 216 -21.29 3.71 5.35
CA TYR A 216 -22.40 4.03 6.24
C TYR A 216 -23.06 5.37 5.88
N ILE A 217 -22.26 6.44 5.73
CA ILE A 217 -22.74 7.78 5.42
C ILE A 217 -23.56 7.78 4.12
N HIS A 218 -23.03 7.16 3.05
CA HIS A 218 -23.74 7.10 1.78
C HIS A 218 -25.04 6.29 1.86
N GLN A 219 -25.08 5.22 2.64
CA GLN A 219 -26.30 4.44 2.80
C GLN A 219 -27.37 5.18 3.59
N THR A 220 -26.98 5.91 4.63
CA THR A 220 -27.91 6.76 5.37
C THR A 220 -28.46 7.90 4.52
N GLU A 221 -27.61 8.55 3.73
CA GLU A 221 -28.03 9.65 2.84
C GLU A 221 -28.99 9.16 1.73
N LYS A 222 -28.71 7.99 1.13
CA LYS A 222 -29.62 7.37 0.16
C LYS A 222 -30.98 7.07 0.78
N ARG A 223 -31.01 6.57 2.01
CA ARG A 223 -32.25 6.25 2.73
C ARG A 223 -33.08 7.50 2.99
N ASP A 224 -32.46 8.56 3.52
CA ASP A 224 -33.16 9.81 3.80
C ASP A 224 -33.73 10.43 2.52
N ASN A 225 -32.97 10.43 1.43
CA ASN A 225 -33.43 10.93 0.13
C ASN A 225 -34.54 10.07 -0.50
N SER A 226 -34.58 8.77 -0.24
CA SER A 226 -35.66 7.88 -0.70
C SER A 226 -36.98 8.13 0.04
N HIS A 227 -36.92 8.45 1.33
CA HIS A 227 -38.11 8.78 2.13
C HIS A 227 -38.77 10.09 1.70
N TRP A 228 -37.99 11.09 1.28
CA TRP A 228 -38.53 12.35 0.75
C TRP A 228 -39.20 12.20 -0.63
N ARG A 229 -38.76 11.24 -1.45
CA ARG A 229 -39.32 11.02 -2.80
C ARG A 229 -40.56 10.13 -2.84
N SER A 230 -40.82 9.33 -1.80
CA SER A 230 -42.03 8.51 -1.69
C SER A 230 -43.21 9.23 -1.04
N GLY A 231 -43.03 10.47 -0.61
CA GLY A 231 -44.04 11.29 0.08
C GLY A 231 -44.61 12.45 -0.73
N SER A 232 -44.33 12.51 -2.04
CA SER A 232 -44.86 13.51 -3.00
C SER A 232 -45.64 12.81 -4.10
#